data_AF-A0AA40JR52-F1
#
_entry.id   AF-A0AA40JR52-F1
#
_cell.length_a   1.000
_cell.length_b   1.000
_cell.length_c   1.000
_cell.angle_alpha   90.00
_cell.angle_beta   90.00
_cell.angle_gamma   90.00
#
_symmetry.space_group_name_H-M   'P 1'
#
loop_
_entity.id
_entity.type
_entity.pdbx_description
1 polymer ?
#
loop_
_entity_poly.entity_id
_entity_poly.type
_entity_poly.pdbx_seq_one_letter_code
_entity_poly.pdbx_strand_id
1 'polypeptide(L)' 'MDGIDIALIETDGGNAVQRGPSGFVAYDPAFRRLIEAGLEDAKSIRKRDQRPGALAAIEQELTRRHGEAVLGFL' A
#
# COMPACT_ATOMS: atom_id res chain seq x y z
N MET A 1 -2.90 2.73 -9.93
CA MET A 1 -2.76 2.13 -8.59
C MET A 1 -4.17 1.78 -8.13
N ASP A 2 -4.53 0.50 -8.14
CA ASP A 2 -5.90 0.01 -8.13
C ASP A 2 -6.34 -0.65 -6.82
N GLY A 3 -5.42 -1.11 -5.98
CA GLY A 3 -5.73 -1.65 -4.66
C GLY A 3 -4.51 -2.16 -3.90
N ILE A 4 -4.79 -3.03 -2.94
CA ILE A 4 -3.82 -3.75 -2.12
C ILE A 4 -3.93 -5.23 -2.46
N ASP A 5 -2.85 -5.82 -2.94
CA ASP A 5 -2.70 -7.27 -3.08
C ASP A 5 -2.18 -7.86 -1.76
N ILE A 6 -2.72 -9.02 -1.36
CA ILE A 6 -2.34 -9.72 -0.13
C ILE A 6 -2.17 -11.20 -0.44
N ALA A 7 -1.15 -11.82 0.15
CA ALA A 7 -0.95 -13.26 0.08
C ALA A 7 -0.38 -13.78 1.40
N LEU A 8 -0.87 -14.92 1.87
CA LEU A 8 -0.26 -15.68 2.96
C LEU A 8 0.84 -16.57 2.38
N ILE A 9 2.02 -16.52 2.98
CA ILE A 9 3.13 -17.39 2.61
C ILE A 9 3.63 -18.07 3.88
N GLU A 10 3.68 -19.40 3.86
CA GLU A 10 4.37 -20.18 4.87
C GLU A 10 5.76 -20.53 4.35
N THR A 11 6.79 -20.29 5.15
CA THR A 11 8.17 -20.54 4.75
C THR A 11 9.04 -20.94 5.94
N ASP A 12 10.06 -21.75 5.68
CA ASP A 12 11.12 -22.09 6.64
C ASP A 12 12.24 -21.02 6.72
N GLY A 13 12.13 -19.93 5.96
CA GLY A 13 13.15 -18.88 5.88
C GLY A 13 14.35 -19.24 4.99
N GLY A 14 14.32 -20.40 4.33
CA GLY A 14 15.33 -20.86 3.39
C GLY A 14 14.73 -21.13 2.02
N ASN A 15 14.60 -22.41 1.66
CA ASN A 15 14.17 -22.84 0.32
C ASN A 15 12.73 -23.38 0.29
N ALA A 16 12.10 -23.64 1.44
CA ALA A 16 10.72 -24.08 1.47
C ALA A 16 9.79 -22.88 1.49
N VAL A 17 8.96 -22.75 0.46
CA VAL A 17 7.95 -21.70 0.34
C VAL A 17 6.64 -22.33 -0.11
N GLN A 18 5.61 -22.19 0.71
CA GLN A 18 4.25 -22.62 0.42
C GLN A 18 3.35 -21.40 0.28
N ARG A 19 2.68 -21.28 -0.86
CA ARG A 19 1.72 -20.20 -1.10
C ARG A 19 0.38 -20.60 -0.52
N GLY A 20 -0.09 -19.83 0.44
CA GLY A 20 -1.44 -19.93 1.00
C GLY A 20 -2.46 -19.14 0.17
N PRO A 21 -3.59 -18.75 0.79
CA PRO A 21 -4.59 -17.91 0.16
C PRO A 21 -4.02 -16.56 -0.29
N SER A 22 -4.71 -15.93 -1.23
CA SER A 22 -4.43 -14.57 -1.70
C SER A 22 -5.72 -13.79 -1.87
N GLY A 23 -5.64 -12.46 -1.78
CA GLY A 23 -6.77 -11.56 -1.90
C GLY A 23 -6.38 -10.22 -2.47
N PHE A 24 -7.41 -9.46 -2.85
CA PHE A 24 -7.27 -8.11 -3.38
C PHE A 24 -8.30 -7.19 -2.74
N VAL A 25 -7.84 -6.05 -2.24
CA VAL A 25 -8.70 -4.99 -1.67
C VAL A 25 -8.64 -3.78 -2.59
N ALA A 26 -9.71 -3.55 -3.32
CA ALA A 26 -9.80 -2.43 -4.26
C ALA A 26 -9.82 -1.09 -3.52
N TYR A 27 -9.07 -0.10 -4.03
CA TYR A 27 -9.24 1.27 -3.58
C TYR A 27 -10.53 1.88 -4.12
N ASP A 28 -11.19 2.68 -3.29
CA ASP A 28 -12.29 3.51 -3.74
C ASP A 28 -11.80 4.59 -4.73
N PRO A 29 -12.66 5.05 -5.67
CA PRO A 29 -12.24 6.00 -6.69
C PRO A 29 -11.74 7.34 -6.16
N ALA A 30 -12.23 7.79 -4.99
CA ALA A 30 -11.79 9.06 -4.41
C ALA A 30 -10.35 8.95 -3.90
N PHE A 31 -10.02 7.84 -3.23
CA PHE A 31 -8.67 7.58 -2.77
C PHE A 31 -7.68 7.39 -3.91
N ARG A 32 -8.07 6.72 -5.01
CA ARG A 32 -7.21 6.63 -6.21
C ARG A 32 -6.82 8.00 -6.75
N ARG A 33 -7.78 8.95 -6.82
CA ARG A 33 -7.52 10.33 -7.25
C ARG A 33 -6.58 11.07 -6.31
N LEU A 34 -6.68 10.83 -5.00
CA LEU A 34 -5.76 11.42 -4.01
C LEU A 34 -4.32 10.94 -4.24
N ILE A 35 -4.13 9.64 -4.50
CA ILE A 35 -2.82 9.09 -4.83
C ILE A 35 -2.29 9.71 -6.12
N GLU A 36 -3.12 9.78 -7.17
CA GLU A 36 -2.75 10.40 -8.46
C GLU A 36 -2.31 11.86 -8.30
N ALA A 37 -3.03 12.65 -7.50
CA ALA A 37 -2.64 14.02 -7.19
C ALA A 37 -1.33 14.08 -6.39
N GLY A 38 -1.15 13.21 -5.40
CA GLY A 38 0.08 13.12 -4.62
C GLY A 38 1.31 12.76 -5.48
N LEU A 39 1.15 12.01 -6.56
CA LEU A 39 2.24 11.73 -7.50
C LEU A 39 2.76 12.99 -8.20
N GLU A 40 1.90 14.00 -8.42
CA GLU A 40 2.35 15.30 -8.93
C GLU A 40 3.18 16.06 -7.88
N ASP A 41 2.72 16.09 -6.63
CA ASP A 41 3.47 16.68 -5.51
C ASP A 41 4.85 16.01 -5.35
N ALA A 42 4.91 14.69 -5.50
CA ALA A 42 6.12 13.88 -5.35
C ALA A 42 7.23 14.24 -6.35
N LYS A 43 6.90 14.80 -7.52
CA LYS A 43 7.91 15.23 -8.51
C LYS A 43 8.84 16.33 -7.97
N SER A 44 8.39 17.08 -6.96
CA SER A 44 9.18 18.11 -6.30
C SER A 44 10.22 17.57 -5.31
N ILE A 45 10.16 16.28 -4.96
CA ILE A 45 11.07 15.65 -4.00
C ILE A 45 12.52 15.73 -4.52
N ARG A 46 13.42 16.17 -3.65
CA ARG A 46 14.89 16.22 -3.83
C ARG A 46 15.63 15.44 -2.75
N LYS A 47 15.00 15.26 -1.59
CA LYS A 47 15.50 14.42 -0.49
C LYS A 47 14.42 13.43 -0.08
N ARG A 48 14.81 12.18 0.21
CA ARG A 48 13.90 11.04 0.44
C ARG A 48 12.87 11.25 1.55
N ASP A 49 13.19 12.10 2.53
CA ASP A 49 12.37 12.44 3.70
C ASP A 49 11.33 13.54 3.41
N GLN A 50 11.39 14.19 2.25
CA GLN A 50 10.43 15.22 1.91
C GLN A 50 9.05 14.62 1.67
N ARG A 51 8.03 15.32 2.18
CA ARG A 51 6.61 15.00 2.02
C ARG A 51 5.83 16.23 1.54
N PRO A 52 6.10 16.71 0.31
CA PRO A 52 5.36 17.84 -0.26
C PRO A 52 3.86 17.54 -0.36
N GLY A 53 3.05 18.59 -0.25
CA GLY A 53 1.61 18.55 -0.45
C GLY A 53 0.92 17.49 0.42
N ALA A 54 0.14 16.62 -0.21
CA ALA A 54 -0.67 15.63 0.50
C ALA A 54 0.08 14.33 0.86
N LEU A 55 1.37 14.20 0.52
CA LEU A 55 2.08 12.91 0.61
C LEU A 55 2.13 12.32 2.01
N ALA A 56 2.36 13.13 3.05
CA ALA A 56 2.39 12.63 4.42
C ALA A 56 1.06 11.98 4.83
N ALA A 57 -0.07 12.59 4.45
CA ALA A 57 -1.40 12.07 4.75
C ALA A 57 -1.71 10.81 3.91
N ILE A 58 -1.33 10.80 2.63
CA ILE A 58 -1.51 9.64 1.75
C ILE A 58 -0.72 8.44 2.28
N GLU A 59 0.53 8.64 2.71
CA GLU A 59 1.36 7.56 3.27
C GLU A 59 0.77 6.99 4.57
N GLN A 60 0.27 7.84 5.47
CA GLN A 60 -0.41 7.40 6.70
C GLN A 60 -1.67 6.58 6.39
N GLU A 61 -2.48 7.05 5.44
CA GLU A 61 -3.72 6.38 5.05
C GLU A 61 -3.45 5.06 4.33
N LEU A 62 -2.45 5.01 3.44
CA LEU A 62 -1.99 3.76 2.84
C LEU A 62 -1.58 2.76 3.92
N THR A 63 -0.77 3.19 4.91
CA THR A 63 -0.32 2.31 6.00
C THR A 63 -1.48 1.76 6.80
N ARG A 64 -2.46 2.61 7.14
CA ARG A 64 -3.69 2.20 7.84
C ARG A 64 -4.47 1.16 7.03
N ARG A 65 -4.73 1.43 5.74
CA ARG A 65 -5.48 0.52 4.86
C ARG A 65 -4.78 -0.83 4.69
N HIS A 66 -3.44 -0.87 4.63
CA HIS A 66 -2.71 -2.14 4.58
C HIS A 66 -2.89 -2.93 5.89
N GLY A 67 -2.83 -2.27 7.04
CA GLY A 67 -3.10 -2.90 8.32
C GLY A 67 -4.51 -3.50 8.39
N GLU A 68 -5.52 -2.74 7.94
CA GLU A 68 -6.91 -3.22 7.88
C GLU A 68 -7.09 -4.38 6.90
N ALA A 69 -6.42 -4.32 5.76
CA ALA A 69 -6.47 -5.37 4.76
C ALA A 69 -5.88 -6.69 5.30
N VAL A 70 -4.78 -6.63 6.07
CA VAL A 70 -4.21 -7.79 6.75
C VAL A 70 -5.15 -8.30 7.85
N LEU A 71 -5.70 -7.42 8.69
CA LEU A 71 -6.61 -7.80 9.77
C LEU A 71 -7.92 -8.42 9.26
N GLY A 72 -8.39 -8.02 8.08
CA GLY A 72 -9.58 -8.62 7.45
C GLY A 72 -9.29 -9.91 6.68
N PHE A 73 -8.01 -10.27 6.50
CA PHE A 73 -7.59 -11.44 5.73
C PHE A 73 -7.15 -12.64 6.60
N LEU A 74 -6.63 -12.37 7.80
CA LEU A 74 -6.27 -13.37 8.82
C LEU A 74 -7.52 -13.85 9.59
#